data_AF-A0A957NM71-F1
#
_entry.id   AF-A0A957NM71-F1
#
_cell.length_a   1.000
_cell.length_b   1.000
_cell.length_c   1.000
_cell.angle_alpha   90.00
_cell.angle_beta   90.00
_cell.angle_gamma   90.00
#
_symmetry.space_group_name_H-M   'P 1'
#
loop_
_entity.id
_entity.type
_entity.pdbx_description
1 polymer ?
#
loop_
_entity_poly.entity_id
_entity_poly.type
_entity_poly.pdbx_seq_one_letter_code
_entity_poly.pdbx_strand_id
1 'polypeptide(L)'
;MSTVRKKILVYLVLVFAFSSVFYYLMITSGSISGYTLPLMWCPGVAAVLTQLLFQHNLRGLGWGLGKPRYLWVGYGLPLFYSLVVYGIVWLTGLGRVDLTVFMQNMRPSVSLPFQSPVLYLIGYVLFMTTLLLAVGSVQALGEE
;
A
#
# COMPACT_ATOMS: atom_id res chain seq x y z
N MET A 1 26.24 -18.90 16.78
CA MET A 1 25.57 -18.04 15.77
C MET A 1 26.16 -16.64 15.82
N SER A 2 26.47 -16.04 14.65
CA SER A 2 26.86 -14.63 14.58
C SER A 2 25.73 -13.72 15.07
N THR A 3 26.06 -12.54 15.60
CA THR A 3 25.09 -11.55 16.08
C THR A 3 24.05 -11.18 15.03
N VAL A 4 24.45 -11.18 13.74
CA VAL A 4 23.54 -10.97 12.59
C VAL A 4 22.49 -12.08 12.48
N ARG A 5 22.90 -13.35 12.56
CA ARG A 5 21.96 -14.49 12.49
C ARG A 5 20.96 -14.48 13.64
N LYS A 6 21.39 -14.07 14.85
CA LYS A 6 20.50 -13.92 16.01
C LYS A 6 19.45 -12.84 15.78
N LYS A 7 19.84 -11.67 15.24
CA LYS A 7 18.91 -10.58 14.90
C LYS A 7 17.87 -11.02 13.88
N ILE A 8 18.30 -11.66 12.79
CA ILE A 8 17.39 -12.15 11.74
C ILE A 8 16.41 -13.18 12.31
N LEU A 9 16.91 -14.12 13.13
CA LEU A 9 16.05 -15.13 13.74
C LEU A 9 15.01 -14.52 14.67
N VAL A 10 15.40 -13.59 15.54
CA VAL A 10 14.45 -12.90 16.43
C VAL A 10 13.40 -12.13 15.63
N TYR A 11 13.82 -11.40 14.59
CA TYR A 11 12.89 -10.71 13.70
C TYR A 11 11.87 -11.69 13.09
N LEU A 12 12.33 -12.78 12.46
CA LEU A 12 11.45 -13.75 11.80
C LEU A 12 10.48 -14.41 12.79
N VAL A 13 10.94 -14.75 14.00
CA VAL A 13 10.09 -15.32 15.05
C VAL A 13 9.03 -14.32 15.49
N LEU A 14 9.38 -13.04 15.66
CA LEU A 14 8.43 -11.99 16.04
C LEU A 14 7.40 -11.74 14.94
N VAL A 15 7.82 -11.63 13.68
CA VAL A 15 6.91 -11.49 12.53
C VAL A 15 5.94 -12.66 12.48
N PHE A 16 6.46 -13.88 12.54
CA PHE A 16 5.62 -15.08 12.52
C PHE A 16 4.62 -15.09 13.67
N ALA A 17 5.07 -14.81 14.90
CA ALA A 17 4.22 -14.81 16.09
C ALA A 17 3.09 -13.77 15.98
N PHE A 18 3.40 -12.54 15.59
CA PHE A 18 2.41 -11.47 15.47
C PHE A 18 1.44 -11.71 14.31
N SER A 19 1.96 -12.05 13.13
CA SER A 19 1.11 -12.30 11.95
C SER A 19 0.18 -13.49 12.16
N SER A 20 0.63 -14.55 12.85
CA SER A 20 -0.20 -15.74 13.11
C SER A 20 -1.47 -15.42 13.89
N VAL A 21 -1.43 -14.48 14.83
CA VAL A 21 -2.61 -14.05 15.61
C VAL A 21 -3.66 -13.46 14.67
N PHE A 22 -3.26 -12.53 13.80
CA PHE A 22 -4.18 -11.87 12.87
C PHE A 22 -4.68 -12.82 11.78
N TYR A 23 -3.82 -13.70 11.25
CA TYR A 23 -4.27 -14.74 10.32
C TYR A 23 -5.31 -15.67 10.94
N TYR A 24 -5.11 -16.10 12.18
CA TYR A 24 -6.10 -16.90 12.90
C TYR A 24 -7.44 -16.17 13.04
N LEU A 25 -7.43 -14.88 13.41
CA LEU A 25 -8.65 -14.06 13.52
C LEU A 25 -9.35 -13.87 12.17
N MET A 26 -8.62 -13.66 11.09
CA MET A 26 -9.19 -13.55 9.74
C MET A 26 -9.86 -14.84 9.28
N ILE A 27 -9.21 -15.99 9.52
CA ILE A 27 -9.74 -17.31 9.15
C ILE A 27 -11.00 -17.63 9.96
N THR A 28 -10.97 -17.38 11.27
CA THR A 28 -12.10 -17.69 12.17
C THR A 28 -13.29 -16.76 12.00
N SER A 29 -13.07 -15.48 11.71
CA SER A 29 -14.14 -14.51 11.44
C SER A 29 -14.71 -14.61 10.03
N GLY A 30 -14.00 -15.27 9.10
CA GLY A 30 -14.36 -15.32 7.69
C GLY A 30 -14.29 -13.97 6.98
N SER A 31 -13.67 -12.97 7.60
CA SER A 31 -13.59 -11.59 7.10
C SER A 31 -12.17 -11.05 7.22
N ILE A 32 -11.76 -10.28 6.21
CA ILE A 32 -10.50 -9.55 6.20
C ILE A 32 -10.65 -8.14 6.81
N SER A 33 -11.90 -7.67 6.95
CA SER A 33 -12.19 -6.30 7.36
C SER A 33 -11.79 -6.05 8.81
N GLY A 34 -10.93 -5.05 9.03
CA GLY A 34 -10.44 -4.67 10.36
C GLY A 34 -9.13 -5.34 10.79
N TYR A 35 -8.66 -6.37 10.08
CA TYR A 35 -7.42 -7.08 10.40
C TYR A 35 -6.23 -6.72 9.49
N THR A 36 -6.49 -6.13 8.32
CA THR A 36 -5.43 -5.79 7.34
C THR A 36 -4.40 -4.81 7.89
N LEU A 37 -4.83 -3.71 8.51
CA LEU A 37 -3.92 -2.70 9.05
C LEU A 37 -2.99 -3.28 10.13
N PRO A 38 -3.48 -3.94 11.19
CA PRO A 38 -2.59 -4.50 12.20
C PRO A 38 -1.73 -5.66 11.66
N LEU A 39 -2.21 -6.41 10.66
CA LEU A 39 -1.40 -7.42 9.98
C LEU A 39 -0.22 -6.79 9.24
N MET A 40 -0.44 -5.72 8.46
CA MET A 40 0.62 -5.00 7.74
C MET A 40 1.65 -4.35 8.68
N TRP A 41 1.24 -4.03 9.91
CA TRP A 41 2.14 -3.47 10.94
C TRP A 41 2.96 -4.52 11.70
N CYS A 42 2.66 -5.82 11.55
CA CYS A 42 3.44 -6.89 12.19
C CYS A 42 4.94 -6.84 11.86
N PRO A 43 5.38 -6.75 10.59
CA PRO A 43 6.79 -6.61 10.23
C PRO A 43 7.46 -5.37 10.85
N GLY A 44 6.79 -4.23 10.84
CA GLY A 44 7.33 -2.97 11.36
C GLY A 44 7.52 -3.01 12.86
N VAL A 45 6.53 -3.54 13.60
CA VAL A 45 6.64 -3.73 15.06
C VAL A 45 7.75 -4.74 15.39
N ALA A 46 7.84 -5.84 14.63
CA ALA A 46 8.92 -6.81 14.81
C ALA A 46 10.31 -6.21 14.53
N ALA A 47 10.44 -5.35 13.52
CA ALA A 47 11.67 -4.63 13.21
C ALA A 47 12.07 -3.68 14.35
N VAL A 48 11.13 -2.86 14.83
CA VAL A 48 11.33 -1.93 15.95
C VAL A 48 11.76 -2.69 17.21
N LEU A 49 11.06 -3.77 17.57
CA LEU A 49 11.41 -4.59 18.74
C LEU A 49 12.79 -5.25 18.58
N THR A 50 13.11 -5.80 17.41
CA THR A 50 14.42 -6.40 17.16
C THR A 50 15.53 -5.35 17.24
N GLN A 51 15.29 -4.14 16.70
CA GLN A 51 16.22 -3.03 16.78
C GLN A 51 16.49 -2.62 18.24
N LEU A 52 15.42 -2.47 19.03
CA LEU A 52 15.51 -2.10 20.44
C LEU A 52 16.23 -3.18 21.26
N LEU A 53 15.91 -4.46 21.05
CA LEU A 53 16.51 -5.58 21.79
C LEU A 53 18.01 -5.72 21.57
N PHE A 54 18.51 -5.45 20.35
CA PHE A 54 19.92 -5.68 20.03
C PHE A 54 20.76 -4.40 19.93
N GLN A 55 20.16 -3.25 19.64
CA GLN A 55 20.89 -1.99 19.42
C GLN A 55 20.49 -0.90 20.42
N HIS A 56 19.43 -1.09 21.20
CA HIS A 56 18.95 -0.13 22.22
C HIS A 56 18.67 1.27 21.65
N ASN A 57 18.39 1.37 20.35
CA ASN A 57 18.07 2.62 19.67
C ASN A 57 17.24 2.33 18.42
N LEU A 58 16.60 3.37 17.87
CA LEU A 58 15.80 3.32 16.64
C LEU A 58 16.52 3.91 15.42
N ARG A 59 17.83 4.19 15.55
CA ARG A 59 18.64 4.77 14.47
C ARG A 59 18.90 3.67 13.44
N GLY A 60 18.78 4.01 12.15
CA GLY A 60 19.02 3.07 11.05
C GLY A 60 17.79 2.39 10.47
N LEU A 61 16.59 2.62 11.02
CA LEU A 61 15.30 2.19 10.46
C LEU A 61 14.82 3.02 9.26
N GLY A 62 15.63 3.97 8.75
CA GLY A 62 15.30 4.68 7.53
C GLY A 62 14.17 5.71 7.61
N TRP A 63 13.86 6.26 8.80
CA TRP A 63 12.79 7.26 9.05
C TRP A 63 12.76 8.51 8.15
N GLY A 64 13.79 8.74 7.34
CA GLY A 64 13.86 9.90 6.45
C GLY A 64 13.09 9.65 5.16
N LEU A 65 12.39 10.69 4.69
CA LEU A 65 11.87 10.71 3.33
C LEU A 65 13.05 10.52 2.36
N GLY A 66 13.02 9.44 1.59
CA GLY A 66 14.07 9.09 0.65
C GLY A 66 14.31 10.17 -0.43
N LYS A 67 15.23 9.91 -1.36
CA LYS A 67 15.55 10.90 -2.40
C LYS A 67 14.30 11.17 -3.26
N PRO A 68 13.98 12.45 -3.57
CA PRO A 68 12.75 12.80 -4.30
C PRO A 68 12.64 12.11 -5.66
N ARG A 69 13.79 11.85 -6.32
CA ARG A 69 13.84 11.07 -7.58
C ARG A 69 13.18 9.70 -7.45
N TYR A 70 13.35 9.02 -6.32
CA TYR A 70 12.80 7.69 -6.09
C TYR A 70 11.32 7.75 -5.70
N LEU A 71 10.89 8.82 -5.03
CA LEU A 71 9.47 9.06 -4.76
C LEU A 71 8.69 9.26 -6.06
N TRP A 72 9.23 10.04 -7.01
CA TRP A 72 8.63 10.21 -8.34
C TRP A 72 8.59 8.91 -9.14
N VAL A 73 9.65 8.12 -9.10
CA VAL A 73 9.66 6.81 -9.77
C VAL A 73 8.66 5.87 -9.12
N GLY A 74 8.62 5.77 -7.79
CA GLY A 74 7.67 4.94 -7.06
C GLY A 74 6.21 5.32 -7.32
N TYR A 75 5.93 6.62 -7.52
CA TYR A 75 4.61 7.10 -7.91
C TYR A 75 4.26 6.80 -9.37
N GLY A 76 5.22 7.02 -10.29
CA GLY A 76 4.99 6.88 -11.73
C GLY A 76 4.96 5.44 -12.23
N LEU A 77 5.74 4.54 -11.61
CA LEU A 77 5.92 3.16 -12.08
C LEU A 77 4.62 2.35 -12.08
N PRO A 78 3.78 2.35 -11.01
CA PRO A 78 2.52 1.60 -11.01
C PRO A 78 1.52 2.14 -12.04
N LEU A 79 1.46 3.46 -12.20
CA LEU A 79 0.61 4.11 -13.20
C LEU A 79 1.03 3.72 -14.62
N PHE A 80 2.34 3.77 -14.90
CA PHE A 80 2.88 3.37 -16.20
C PHE A 80 2.61 1.90 -16.50
N TYR A 81 2.89 1.01 -15.55
CA TYR A 81 2.63 -0.42 -15.70
C TYR A 81 1.15 -0.70 -15.99
N SER A 82 0.25 -0.06 -15.24
CA SER A 82 -1.19 -0.19 -15.45
C SER A 82 -1.62 0.33 -16.82
N LEU A 83 -1.09 1.50 -17.23
CA LEU A 83 -1.41 2.10 -18.53
C LEU A 83 -0.96 1.23 -19.70
N VAL A 84 0.18 0.55 -19.59
CA VAL A 84 0.66 -0.38 -20.64
C VAL A 84 -0.33 -1.54 -20.79
N VAL A 85 -0.69 -2.19 -19.68
CA VAL A 85 -1.61 -3.34 -19.71
C VAL A 85 -2.99 -2.94 -20.23
N TYR A 86 -3.59 -1.89 -19.65
CA TYR A 86 -4.92 -1.42 -20.07
C TYR A 86 -4.91 -0.79 -21.46
N GLY A 87 -3.82 -0.13 -21.86
CA GLY A 87 -3.63 0.40 -23.20
C GLY A 87 -3.69 -0.71 -24.25
N ILE A 88 -3.04 -1.86 -24.00
CA ILE A 88 -3.16 -3.02 -24.90
C ILE A 88 -4.61 -3.50 -24.97
N VAL A 89 -5.30 -3.63 -23.83
CA VAL A 89 -6.71 -4.06 -23.79
C VAL A 89 -7.62 -3.13 -24.61
N TRP A 90 -7.40 -1.82 -24.53
CA TRP A 90 -8.18 -0.83 -25.28
C TRP A 90 -7.85 -0.83 -26.76
N LEU A 91 -6.57 -0.93 -27.13
CA LEU A 91 -6.12 -0.95 -28.53
C LEU A 91 -6.53 -2.23 -29.25
N THR A 92 -6.56 -3.37 -28.55
CA THR A 92 -6.99 -4.67 -29.10
C THR A 92 -8.51 -4.84 -29.13
N GLY A 93 -9.27 -3.93 -28.52
CA GLY A 93 -10.72 -4.01 -28.43
C GLY A 93 -11.23 -5.06 -27.44
N LEU A 94 -10.36 -5.67 -26.64
CA LEU A 94 -10.73 -6.63 -25.58
C LEU A 94 -11.52 -5.98 -24.44
N GLY A 95 -11.47 -4.65 -24.31
CA GLY A 95 -12.28 -3.88 -23.38
C GLY A 95 -12.57 -2.47 -23.90
N ARG A 96 -13.71 -1.90 -23.49
CA ARG A 96 -14.13 -0.55 -23.88
C ARG A 96 -13.94 0.42 -22.71
N VAL A 97 -13.42 1.61 -23.01
CA VAL A 97 -13.40 2.73 -22.07
C VAL A 97 -14.61 3.61 -22.32
N ASP A 98 -15.57 3.58 -21.40
CA ASP A 98 -16.67 4.54 -21.39
C ASP A 98 -16.55 5.45 -20.18
N LEU A 99 -16.09 6.68 -20.43
CA LEU A 99 -15.89 7.68 -19.40
C LEU A 99 -17.20 8.16 -18.78
N THR A 100 -18.31 8.10 -19.52
CA THR A 100 -19.62 8.52 -19.01
C THR A 100 -20.14 7.51 -18.00
N VAL A 101 -20.03 6.22 -18.32
CA VAL A 101 -20.38 5.10 -17.42
C VAL A 101 -19.47 5.11 -16.20
N PHE A 102 -18.16 5.32 -16.39
CA PHE A 102 -17.23 5.47 -15.27
C PHE A 102 -17.66 6.60 -14.31
N MET A 103 -17.93 7.79 -14.85
CA MET A 103 -18.36 8.93 -14.03
C MET A 103 -19.67 8.64 -13.28
N GLN A 104 -20.65 8.01 -13.93
CA GLN A 104 -21.93 7.65 -13.30
C GLN A 104 -21.75 6.66 -12.15
N ASN A 105 -20.88 5.67 -12.31
CA ASN A 105 -20.62 4.65 -11.29
C ASN A 105 -19.81 5.20 -10.10
N MET A 106 -18.92 6.16 -10.34
CA MET A 106 -18.04 6.69 -9.29
C MET A 106 -18.61 7.91 -8.56
N ARG A 107 -19.50 8.69 -9.19
CA ARG A 107 -20.13 9.87 -8.59
C ARG A 107 -20.82 9.63 -7.25
N PRO A 108 -21.51 8.50 -7.01
CA PRO A 108 -22.09 8.20 -5.70
C PRO A 108 -21.07 8.08 -4.58
N SER A 109 -19.85 7.63 -4.89
CA SER A 109 -18.78 7.43 -3.91
C SER A 109 -17.90 8.67 -3.74
N VAL A 110 -17.69 9.44 -4.81
CA VAL A 110 -16.84 10.64 -4.81
C VAL A 110 -17.52 11.76 -5.59
N SER A 111 -18.03 12.76 -4.85
CA SER A 111 -18.71 13.92 -5.44
C SER A 111 -17.70 15.02 -5.82
N LEU A 112 -17.33 15.06 -7.10
CA LEU A 112 -16.53 16.15 -7.68
C LEU A 112 -17.40 17.10 -8.49
N PRO A 113 -17.11 18.42 -8.51
CA PRO A 113 -17.94 19.43 -9.17
C PRO A 113 -17.86 19.40 -10.72
N PHE A 114 -17.11 18.47 -11.30
CA PHE A 114 -16.90 18.38 -12.75
C PHE A 114 -18.07 17.67 -13.46
N GLN A 115 -18.54 18.26 -14.55
CA GLN A 115 -19.59 17.72 -15.42
C GLN A 115 -19.03 17.00 -16.65
N SER A 116 -17.81 17.37 -17.08
CA SER A 116 -17.08 16.68 -18.15
C SER A 116 -16.55 15.33 -17.64
N PRO A 117 -16.82 14.20 -18.32
CA PRO A 117 -16.31 12.88 -17.94
C PRO A 117 -14.78 12.82 -17.87
N VAL A 118 -14.09 13.53 -18.76
CA VAL A 118 -12.62 13.57 -18.81
C VAL A 118 -12.06 14.32 -17.60
N LEU A 119 -12.62 15.51 -17.29
CA LEU A 119 -12.18 16.28 -16.12
C LEU A 119 -12.54 15.57 -14.81
N TYR A 120 -13.69 14.87 -14.77
CA TYR A 120 -14.06 14.04 -13.64
C TYR A 120 -13.07 12.89 -13.46
N LEU A 121 -12.67 12.18 -14.52
CA LEU A 121 -11.65 11.12 -14.44
C LEU A 121 -10.32 11.67 -13.91
N ILE A 122 -9.81 12.77 -14.47
CA ILE A 122 -8.55 13.38 -14.03
C ILE A 122 -8.63 13.79 -12.55
N GLY A 123 -9.69 14.48 -12.17
CA GLY A 123 -9.93 14.88 -10.79
C GLY A 123 -10.08 13.69 -9.84
N TYR A 124 -10.78 12.63 -10.27
CA TYR A 124 -10.96 11.40 -9.51
C TYR A 124 -9.64 10.68 -9.31
N VAL A 125 -8.84 10.51 -10.37
CA VAL A 125 -7.50 9.92 -10.26
C VAL A 125 -6.65 10.72 -9.30
N LEU A 126 -6.56 12.05 -9.44
CA LEU A 126 -5.77 12.89 -8.54
C LEU A 126 -6.26 12.83 -7.08
N PHE A 127 -7.57 12.87 -6.87
CA PHE A 127 -8.15 12.80 -5.52
C PHE A 127 -7.90 11.44 -4.87
N MET A 128 -8.14 10.36 -5.61
CA MET A 128 -7.93 9.01 -5.14
C MET A 128 -6.44 8.73 -4.94
N THR A 129 -5.57 9.10 -5.88
CA THR A 129 -4.13 8.87 -5.74
C THR A 129 -3.49 9.74 -4.66
N THR A 130 -4.07 10.86 -4.24
CA THR A 130 -3.53 11.64 -3.12
C THR A 130 -4.02 11.11 -1.77
N LEU A 131 -5.32 10.90 -1.60
CA LEU A 131 -5.89 10.41 -0.35
C LEU A 131 -5.57 8.94 -0.08
N LEU A 132 -5.72 8.05 -1.06
CA LEU A 132 -5.35 6.64 -0.88
C LEU A 132 -3.86 6.46 -0.74
N LEU A 133 -3.03 7.29 -1.37
CA LEU A 133 -1.59 7.19 -1.16
C LEU A 133 -1.21 7.62 0.25
N ALA A 134 -1.81 8.68 0.81
CA ALA A 134 -1.56 9.06 2.20
C ALA A 134 -1.96 7.94 3.19
N VAL A 135 -3.18 7.40 3.05
CA VAL A 135 -3.68 6.33 3.92
C VAL A 135 -2.91 5.03 3.68
N GLY A 136 -2.69 4.67 2.43
CA GLY A 136 -1.96 3.48 2.01
C GLY A 136 -0.50 3.52 2.44
N SER A 137 0.15 4.69 2.42
CA SER A 137 1.52 4.84 2.92
C SER A 137 1.60 4.55 4.42
N VAL A 138 0.60 4.94 5.22
CA VAL A 138 0.58 4.62 6.67
C VAL A 138 0.33 3.13 6.91
N GLN A 139 -0.49 2.50 6.08
CA GLN A 139 -0.76 1.06 6.18
C GLN A 139 0.47 0.24 5.78
N ALA A 140 1.10 0.62 4.67
CA ALA A 140 2.29 -0.06 4.12
C ALA A 140 3.58 0.29 4.86
N LEU A 141 3.62 1.36 5.67
CA LEU A 141 4.83 1.76 6.42
C LEU A 141 5.38 0.63 7.30
N GLY A 142 4.51 -0.25 7.80
CA GLY A 142 4.94 -1.41 8.57
C GLY A 142 5.72 -2.45 7.75
N GLU A 143 5.58 -2.46 6.42
CA GLU A 143 6.24 -3.41 5.53
C GLU A 143 7.60 -2.90 5.00
N GLU A 144 7.89 -1.61 5.18
CA GLU A 144 9.11 -0.92 4.75
C GLU A 144 10.22 -0.97 5.82
#